data_AF-A0A495ZGT9-F1
#
_entry.id   AF-A0A495ZGT9-F1
#
_cell.length_a   1.000
_cell.length_b   1.000
_cell.length_c   1.000
_cell.angle_alpha   90.00
_cell.angle_beta   90.00
_cell.angle_gamma   90.00
#
_symmetry.space_group_name_H-M   'P 1'
#
loop_
_entity.id
_entity.type
_entity.pdbx_description
1 polymer ?
#
loop_
_entity_poly.entity_id
_entity_poly.type
_entity_poly.pdbx_seq_one_letter_code
_entity_poly.pdbx_strand_id
1 'polypeptide(L)'
;MKIIDEKEAWIHTHFFVDSALVTPQEQRLISMQVEPELRQMGIQYGLHYEKPVNPDQSLIVLECIPFEHTREVIKDLINETIKDFPSRSANPPRNVVTKVTVEGTESTQPQ
;
A
#
# COMPACT_ATOMS: atom_id res chain seq x y z
N MET A 1 -2.67 3.86 -5.20
CA MET A 1 -1.94 3.81 -3.92
C MET A 1 -0.90 4.92 -3.96
N LYS A 2 -0.38 5.39 -2.83
CA LYS A 2 0.68 6.39 -2.77
C LYS A 2 1.54 6.25 -1.53
N ILE A 3 2.76 6.76 -1.61
CA ILE A 3 3.63 6.98 -0.46
C ILE A 3 3.07 8.14 0.36
N ILE A 4 2.88 7.92 1.66
CA ILE A 4 2.36 8.92 2.60
C ILE A 4 3.44 9.49 3.51
N ASP A 5 4.52 8.74 3.71
CA ASP A 5 5.64 9.15 4.55
C ASP A 5 6.92 8.42 4.12
N GLU A 6 8.06 9.02 4.45
CA GLU A 6 9.37 8.40 4.27
C GLU A 6 10.20 8.54 5.54
N LYS A 7 10.98 7.51 5.87
CA LYS A 7 11.84 7.55 7.04
C LYS A 7 13.16 6.86 6.78
N GLU A 8 14.24 7.55 7.10
CA GLU A 8 15.56 6.92 7.13
C GLU A 8 15.75 6.19 8.46
N ALA A 9 16.24 4.96 8.37
CA ALA A 9 16.76 4.22 9.49
C ALA A 9 18.29 4.12 9.37
N TRP A 10 18.90 3.22 10.14
CA TRP A 10 20.36 3.18 10.25
C TRP A 10 21.08 2.63 9.02
N ILE A 11 20.42 1.74 8.25
CA ILE A 11 20.97 1.14 7.02
C ILE A 11 19.97 1.07 5.85
N HIS A 12 18.74 1.58 6.03
CA HIS A 12 17.68 1.44 5.05
C HIS A 12 16.73 2.65 5.05
N THR A 13 16.06 2.84 3.93
CA THR A 13 15.02 3.83 3.72
C THR A 13 13.66 3.15 3.70
N HIS A 14 12.72 3.69 4.47
CA HIS A 14 11.36 3.21 4.58
C HIS A 14 10.40 4.13 3.83
N PHE A 15 9.64 3.57 2.91
CA PHE A 15 8.52 4.26 2.26
C PHE A 15 7.20 3.66 2.76
N PHE A 16 6.43 4.49 3.47
CA PHE A 16 5.12 4.10 3.97
C PHE A 16 4.08 4.33 2.90
N VAL A 17 3.26 3.31 2.61
CA VAL A 17 2.18 3.40 1.62
C VAL A 17 0.80 3.36 2.27
N ASP A 18 -0.14 4.07 1.67
CA ASP A 18 -1.54 4.21 2.11
C ASP A 18 -2.40 2.95 1.87
N SER A 19 -1.83 1.77 2.08
CA SER A 19 -2.55 0.50 1.94
C SER A 19 -2.09 -0.49 3.00
N ALA A 20 -3.05 -1.15 3.64
CA ALA A 20 -2.83 -2.24 4.59
C ALA A 20 -2.14 -3.47 3.99
N LEU A 21 -2.14 -3.58 2.67
CA LEU A 21 -1.53 -4.70 1.96
C LEU A 21 -1.03 -4.28 0.58
N VAL A 22 0.23 -4.63 0.31
CA VAL A 22 0.80 -4.77 -1.03
C VAL A 22 0.87 -6.27 -1.35
N THR A 23 0.05 -6.72 -2.29
CA THR A 23 -0.07 -8.14 -2.66
C THR A 23 1.21 -8.66 -3.32
N PRO A 24 1.48 -9.98 -3.30
CA PRO A 24 2.67 -10.53 -3.98
C PRO A 24 2.75 -10.20 -5.48
N GLN A 25 1.61 -10.00 -6.14
CA GLN A 25 1.57 -9.58 -7.55
C GLN A 25 2.02 -8.12 -7.70
N GLU A 26 1.50 -7.22 -6.87
CA GLU A 26 1.93 -5.81 -6.83
C GLU A 26 3.40 -5.68 -6.45
N GLN A 27 3.89 -6.47 -5.48
CA GLN A 27 5.30 -6.51 -5.11
C GLN A 27 6.19 -6.90 -6.31
N ARG A 28 5.78 -7.91 -7.09
CA ARG A 28 6.51 -8.28 -8.32
C ARG A 28 6.48 -7.17 -9.37
N LEU A 29 5.35 -6.49 -9.55
CA LEU A 29 5.25 -5.35 -10.46
C LEU A 29 6.17 -4.20 -10.03
N ILE A 30 6.19 -3.89 -8.73
CA ILE A 30 7.11 -2.90 -8.15
C ILE A 30 8.55 -3.30 -8.43
N SER A 31 8.94 -4.54 -8.09
CA SER A 31 10.30 -5.03 -8.37
C SER A 31 10.67 -4.94 -9.85
N MET A 32 9.77 -5.32 -10.77
CA MET A 32 10.07 -5.27 -12.21
C MET A 32 10.27 -3.86 -12.76
N GLN A 33 9.63 -2.84 -12.17
CA GLN A 33 9.75 -1.45 -12.62
C GLN A 33 10.84 -0.68 -11.88
N VAL A 34 10.97 -0.89 -10.57
CA VAL A 34 11.85 -0.10 -9.71
C VAL A 34 13.28 -0.63 -9.74
N GLU A 35 13.48 -1.95 -9.66
CA GLU A 35 14.81 -2.54 -9.54
C GLU A 35 15.74 -2.25 -10.74
N PRO A 36 15.29 -2.29 -12.01
CA PRO A 36 16.15 -1.94 -13.14
C PRO A 36 16.69 -0.51 -13.06
N GLU A 37 15.86 0.43 -12.62
CA GLU A 37 16.25 1.84 -12.46
C GLU A 37 17.26 2.02 -11.33
N LEU A 38 17.06 1.33 -10.19
CA LEU A 38 18.04 1.32 -9.09
C LEU A 38 19.41 0.80 -9.57
N ARG A 39 19.43 -0.25 -10.41
CA ARG A 39 20.67 -0.77 -11.00
C ARG A 39 21.31 0.22 -11.97
N GLN A 40 20.51 0.89 -12.80
CA GLN A 40 21.01 1.92 -13.73
C GLN A 40 21.65 3.10 -12.99
N MET A 41 21.13 3.45 -11.82
CA MET A 41 21.70 4.47 -10.93
C MET A 41 22.95 4.00 -10.19
N GLY A 42 23.36 2.72 -10.35
CA GLY A 42 24.53 2.15 -9.67
C GLY A 42 24.31 1.87 -8.18
N ILE A 43 23.05 1.76 -7.74
CA ILE A 43 22.71 1.55 -6.34
C ILE A 43 22.78 0.05 -6.03
N GLN A 44 23.52 -0.30 -4.98
CA GLN A 44 23.41 -1.63 -4.36
C GLN A 44 22.23 -1.60 -3.39
N TYR A 45 21.26 -2.50 -3.57
CA TYR A 45 20.00 -2.47 -2.83
C TYR A 45 19.52 -3.87 -2.43
N GLY A 46 18.72 -3.91 -1.36
CA GLY A 46 17.69 -4.92 -1.10
C GLY A 46 16.32 -4.24 -1.12
N LEU A 47 15.30 -4.89 -1.70
CA LEU A 47 13.94 -4.35 -1.73
C LEU A 47 13.00 -5.35 -1.05
N HIS A 48 12.43 -4.95 0.08
CA HIS A 48 11.57 -5.79 0.91
C HIS A 48 10.24 -5.12 1.20
N TYR A 49 9.27 -5.93 1.62
CA TYR A 49 7.92 -5.50 1.91
C TYR A 49 7.52 -5.97 3.29
N GLU A 50 7.14 -5.04 4.15
CA GLU A 50 6.81 -5.34 5.54
C GLU A 50 5.45 -4.77 5.93
N LYS A 51 4.88 -5.31 7.00
CA LYS A 51 3.71 -4.73 7.66
C LYS A 51 4.15 -3.94 8.89
N PRO A 52 3.95 -2.62 8.93
CA PRO A 52 4.20 -1.82 10.11
C PRO A 52 3.17 -2.11 11.22
N VAL A 53 3.41 -1.53 12.40
CA VAL A 53 2.47 -1.63 13.56
C VAL A 53 1.10 -1.04 13.22
N ASN A 54 1.05 -0.03 12.35
CA ASN A 54 -0.21 0.54 11.87
C ASN A 54 -0.88 -0.42 10.86
N PRO A 55 -2.07 -0.96 11.15
CA PRO A 55 -2.70 -1.96 10.31
C PRO A 55 -3.12 -1.42 8.94
N ASP A 56 -3.37 -0.11 8.79
CA ASP A 56 -3.82 0.49 7.52
C ASP A 56 -2.68 0.88 6.58
N GLN A 57 -1.44 0.52 6.91
CA GLN A 57 -0.26 0.86 6.14
C GLN A 57 0.57 -0.38 5.81
N SER A 58 1.38 -0.26 4.77
CA SER A 58 2.43 -1.22 4.43
C SER A 58 3.72 -0.45 4.20
N LEU A 59 4.83 -1.18 4.25
CA LEU A 59 6.16 -0.60 4.13
C LEU A 59 6.87 -1.20 2.92
N ILE A 60 7.45 -0.33 2.11
CA ILE A 60 8.45 -0.69 1.11
C ILE A 60 9.80 -0.31 1.71
N VAL A 61 10.63 -1.31 1.98
CA VAL A 61 11.96 -1.16 2.59
C VAL A 61 13.00 -1.22 1.50
N LEU A 62 13.78 -0.16 1.36
CA LEU A 62 14.95 -0.11 0.51
C LEU A 62 16.19 -0.22 1.40
N GLU A 63 16.93 -1.33 1.33
CA GLU A 63 18.19 -1.55 2.06
C GLU A 63 19.35 -0.75 1.47
N CYS A 64 19.16 0.55 1.40
CA CYS A 64 20.21 1.54 1.23
C CYS A 64 19.72 2.91 1.74
N ILE A 65 20.67 3.81 1.96
CA ILE A 65 20.39 5.22 2.28
C ILE A 65 20.94 6.04 1.10
N PRO A 66 20.13 6.27 0.06
CA PRO A 66 20.55 7.08 -1.08
C PRO A 66 20.68 8.56 -0.68
N PHE A 67 21.50 9.31 -1.40
CA PHE A 67 21.54 10.77 -1.25
C PHE A 67 20.16 11.37 -1.53
N GLU A 68 19.84 12.51 -0.91
CA GLU A 68 18.52 13.15 -0.96
C GLU A 68 17.93 13.24 -2.38
N HIS A 69 18.67 13.80 -3.33
CA HIS A 69 18.21 13.89 -4.73
C HIS A 69 17.88 12.52 -5.37
N THR A 70 18.67 11.49 -5.06
CA THR A 70 18.45 10.12 -5.55
C THR A 70 17.23 9.50 -4.85
N ARG A 71 17.06 9.77 -3.54
CA ARG A 71 15.90 9.34 -2.76
C ARG A 71 14.60 9.90 -3.33
N GLU A 72 14.58 11.17 -3.72
CA GLU A 72 13.43 11.81 -4.37
C GLU A 72 13.07 11.12 -5.69
N VAL A 73 14.06 10.87 -6.55
CA VAL A 73 13.83 10.15 -7.83
C VAL A 73 13.27 8.75 -7.58
N ILE A 74 13.80 8.02 -6.60
CA ILE A 74 13.30 6.69 -6.24
C ILE A 74 11.87 6.75 -5.71
N LYS A 75 11.58 7.74 -4.86
CA LYS A 75 10.23 7.95 -4.32
C LYS A 75 9.22 8.21 -5.44
N ASP A 76 9.57 9.07 -6.39
CA ASP A 76 8.72 9.38 -7.54
C ASP A 76 8.51 8.16 -8.42
N LEU A 77 9.56 7.38 -8.69
CA LEU A 77 9.47 6.13 -9.43
C LEU A 77 8.54 5.11 -8.74
N ILE A 78 8.67 4.93 -7.43
CA ILE A 78 7.79 4.04 -6.67
C ILE A 78 6.35 4.56 -6.72
N ASN A 79 6.13 5.86 -6.48
CA ASN A 79 4.80 6.47 -6.56
C ASN A 79 4.15 6.26 -7.93
N GLU A 80 4.88 6.50 -9.02
CA GLU A 80 4.39 6.28 -10.38
C GLU A 80 4.06 4.82 -10.64
N THR A 81 4.83 3.89 -10.06
CA THR A 81 4.59 2.44 -10.20
C THR A 81 3.33 1.99 -9.46
N ILE A 82 3.04 2.57 -8.30
CA ILE A 82 1.92 2.15 -7.44
C ILE A 82 0.64 2.99 -7.61
N LYS A 83 0.67 4.06 -8.42
CA LYS A 83 -0.45 5.02 -8.54
C LYS A 83 -1.78 4.34 -8.85
N ASP A 84 -1.75 3.35 -9.73
CA ASP A 84 -2.93 2.62 -10.21
C ASP A 84 -3.34 1.44 -9.31
N PHE A 85 -2.54 1.12 -8.28
CA PHE A 85 -2.87 0.04 -7.35
C PHE A 85 -3.99 0.47 -6.40
N PRO A 86 -4.94 -0.41 -6.03
CA PRO A 86 -5.98 -0.08 -5.09
C PRO A 86 -5.40 0.14 -3.68
N SER A 87 -5.87 1.18 -2.99
CA SER A 87 -5.65 1.34 -1.55
C SER A 87 -6.63 0.44 -0.79
N ARG A 88 -6.11 -0.31 0.18
CA ARG A 88 -6.89 -1.26 0.99
C ARG A 88 -6.80 -0.87 2.45
N SER A 89 -7.93 -0.86 3.15
CA SER A 89 -7.98 -0.71 4.61
C SER A 89 -7.95 -2.09 5.29
N ALA A 90 -7.25 -2.22 6.41
CA ALA A 90 -7.22 -3.46 7.18
C ALA A 90 -8.55 -3.75 7.87
N ASN A 91 -9.31 -2.69 8.15
CA ASN A 91 -10.64 -2.77 8.70
C ASN A 91 -11.62 -2.11 7.72
N PRO A 92 -12.12 -2.84 6.70
CA PRO A 92 -13.18 -2.30 5.86
C PRO A 92 -14.35 -1.95 6.80
N PRO A 93 -14.98 -0.77 6.66
CA PRO A 93 -16.17 -0.47 7.44
C PRO A 93 -17.14 -1.62 7.24
N ARG A 94 -17.54 -2.29 8.35
CA ARG A 94 -18.66 -3.23 8.32
C ARG A 94 -19.78 -2.49 7.62
N ASN A 95 -20.25 -3.01 6.48
CA ASN A 95 -21.47 -2.52 5.85
C ASN A 95 -22.59 -2.63 6.90
N VAL A 96 -22.83 -1.56 7.65
CA VAL A 96 -24.01 -1.43 8.47
C VAL A 96 -25.12 -1.19 7.45
N VAL A 97 -25.82 -2.26 7.09
CA VAL A 97 -27.08 -2.16 6.35
C VAL A 97 -28.06 -1.44 7.29
N THR A 98 -28.10 -0.11 7.24
CA THR A 98 -28.97 0.73 8.10
C THR A 98 -30.41 0.76 7.62
N LYS A 99 -30.76 0.06 6.53
CA LYS A 99 -32.14 -0.05 6.04
C LYS A 99 -32.46 -1.49 5.69
N VAL A 100 -32.83 -2.26 6.70
CA VAL A 100 -33.77 -3.37 6.49
C VAL A 100 -35.16 -2.74 6.57
N THR A 101 -35.76 -2.43 5.42
CA THR A 101 -37.20 -2.18 5.36
C THR A 101 -37.86 -3.53 5.55
N VAL A 102 -38.28 -3.84 6.77
CA VAL A 102 -39.21 -4.94 7.02
C VAL A 102 -40.57 -4.43 6.58
N GLU A 103 -41.06 -4.88 5.43
CA GLU A 103 -42.47 -4.72 5.06
C GLU A 103 -43.29 -5.65 5.96
N GLY A 104 -43.62 -5.15 7.14
CA GLY A 104 -44.51 -5.80 8.08
C GLY A 104 -45.97 -5.62 7.68
N THR A 105 -46.56 -6.74 7.25
CA THR A 105 -47.92 -7.22 7.62
C THR A 105 -49.13 -6.31 7.42
N GLU A 106 -50.06 -6.74 6.55
CA GLU A 106 -51.51 -6.68 6.84
C GLU A 106 -52.26 -7.93 6.34
N SER A 107 -52.88 -8.64 7.29
CA SER A 107 -54.28 -9.15 7.30
C SER A 107 -54.74 -10.06 6.14
N THR A 108 -55.20 -11.31 6.36
CA THR A 108 -56.58 -11.62 6.83
C THR A 108 -56.77 -13.14 7.13
N GLN A 109 -57.65 -13.38 8.12
CA GLN A 109 -58.16 -14.58 8.82
C GLN A 109 -58.77 -15.75 7.98
N PRO A 110 -59.19 -16.88 8.64
CA PRO A 110 -59.20 -18.24 8.11
C PRO A 110 -60.53 -18.67 7.49
N GLN A 111 -60.50 -19.78 6.74
CA GLN A 111 -61.59 -20.77 6.64
C GLN A 111 -61.01 -22.17 6.51
#